data_AF-A0A3S0FU94-F1
#
_entry.id   AF-A0A3S0FU94-F1
#
_cell.length_a   1.000
_cell.length_b   1.000
_cell.length_c   1.000
_cell.angle_alpha   90.00
_cell.angle_beta   90.00
_cell.angle_gamma   90.00
#
_symmetry.space_group_name_H-M   'P 1'
#
loop_
_entity.id
_entity.type
_entity.pdbx_description
1 polymer ?
#
loop_
_entity_poly.entity_id
_entity_poly.type
_entity_poly.pdbx_seq_one_letter_code
_entity_poly.pdbx_strand_id
1 'polypeptide(L)'
;MEQSKSKVYLIIISLLLIINIALVWFFVIDKRGRPDDGRLRIIEMLKKEVGFDEAQMKQAMEMKKRHLEKIKPYFDEVRKAKESFYVLLQNPQVNDSVRKAAAAVIGQKQEALDMAIFTNFNEIRQLCKPDQLIKFDSSMQQVVKRMIAYPRRGKSYDDEHKK
;
A
#
# COMPACT_ATOMS: atom_id res chain seq x y z
N MET A 1 -47.28 42.71 -13.78
CA MET A 1 -46.04 42.05 -14.23
C MET A 1 -45.38 41.30 -13.05
N GLU A 2 -46.07 40.34 -12.42
CA GLU A 2 -45.50 39.60 -11.25
C GLU A 2 -45.31 38.10 -11.52
N GLN A 3 -46.07 37.52 -12.46
CA GLN A 3 -46.02 36.09 -12.79
C GLN A 3 -44.66 35.61 -13.37
N SER A 4 -43.89 36.51 -13.99
CA SER A 4 -42.60 36.17 -14.59
C SER A 4 -41.47 36.00 -13.56
N LYS A 5 -41.52 36.74 -12.45
CA LYS A 5 -40.48 36.70 -11.41
C LYS A 5 -40.46 35.34 -10.68
N SER A 6 -41.64 34.82 -10.32
CA SER A 6 -41.76 33.52 -9.66
C SER A 6 -41.28 32.36 -10.53
N LYS A 7 -41.54 32.42 -11.84
CA LYS A 7 -41.04 31.41 -12.81
C LYS A 7 -39.51 31.46 -12.95
N VAL A 8 -38.92 32.66 -12.94
CA VAL A 8 -37.46 32.83 -12.96
C VAL A 8 -36.82 32.28 -11.69
N TYR A 9 -37.39 32.56 -10.51
CA TYR A 9 -36.91 31.98 -9.26
C TYR A 9 -37.00 30.44 -9.25
N LEU A 10 -38.09 29.87 -9.76
CA LEU A 10 -38.23 28.41 -9.90
C LEU A 10 -37.19 27.80 -10.84
N ILE A 11 -36.85 28.47 -11.94
CA ILE A 11 -35.80 28.03 -12.87
C ILE A 11 -34.43 28.08 -12.18
N ILE A 12 -34.10 29.17 -11.48
CA ILE A 12 -32.83 29.32 -10.75
C ILE A 12 -32.70 28.26 -9.66
N ILE A 13 -33.76 28.02 -8.89
CA ILE A 13 -33.78 26.98 -7.83
C ILE A 13 -33.58 25.59 -8.44
N SER A 14 -34.26 25.30 -9.56
CA SER A 14 -34.12 24.00 -10.25
C SER A 14 -32.72 23.79 -10.80
N LEU A 15 -32.12 24.83 -11.40
CA LEU A 15 -30.75 24.78 -11.90
C LEU A 15 -29.74 24.56 -10.77
N LEU A 16 -29.91 25.28 -9.65
CA LEU A 16 -29.04 25.14 -8.48
C LEU A 16 -29.14 23.72 -7.87
N LEU A 17 -30.34 23.14 -7.86
CA LEU A 17 -30.57 21.76 -7.42
C LEU A 17 -29.81 20.76 -8.30
N ILE A 18 -29.90 20.90 -9.62
CA ILE A 18 -29.22 20.01 -10.59
C ILE A 18 -27.70 20.08 -10.42
N ILE A 19 -27.13 21.29 -10.26
CA ILE A 19 -25.68 21.47 -10.04
C ILE A 19 -25.25 20.81 -8.72
N ASN A 20 -26.02 20.97 -7.64
CA ASN A 20 -25.70 20.31 -6.37
C ASN A 20 -25.78 18.78 -6.48
N ILE A 21 -26.80 18.24 -7.16
CA ILE A 21 -26.93 16.80 -7.40
C ILE A 21 -25.75 16.29 -8.24
N ALA A 22 -25.35 17.02 -9.29
CA ALA A 22 -24.21 16.67 -10.12
C ALA A 22 -22.89 16.69 -9.32
N LEU A 23 -22.69 17.67 -8.43
CA LEU A 23 -21.53 17.74 -7.54
C LEU A 23 -21.50 16.58 -6.55
N VAL A 24 -22.64 16.25 -5.92
CA VAL A 24 -22.75 15.10 -5.03
C VAL A 24 -22.49 13.80 -5.79
N TRP A 25 -23.04 13.65 -6.99
CA TRP A 25 -22.83 12.47 -7.83
C TRP A 25 -21.36 12.33 -8.26
N PHE A 26 -20.73 13.43 -8.70
CA PHE A 26 -19.30 13.48 -9.02
C PHE A 26 -18.45 13.10 -7.81
N PHE A 27 -18.72 13.68 -6.64
CA PHE A 27 -17.94 13.43 -5.42
C PHE A 27 -18.16 12.00 -4.86
N VAL A 28 -19.36 11.43 -5.03
CA VAL A 28 -19.67 10.05 -4.64
C VAL A 28 -19.04 9.04 -5.60
N ILE A 29 -18.91 9.36 -6.89
CA ILE A 29 -18.21 8.51 -7.87
C ILE A 29 -16.68 8.61 -7.70
N ASP A 30 -16.14 9.79 -7.42
CA ASP A 30 -14.71 10.01 -7.22
C ASP A 30 -14.19 9.37 -5.92
N LYS A 31 -15.06 9.13 -4.94
CA LYS A 31 -14.77 8.28 -3.76
C LYS A 31 -14.57 6.79 -4.08
N ARG A 32 -14.64 6.36 -5.35
CA ARG A 32 -14.13 5.04 -5.78
C ARG A 32 -12.61 4.99 -5.95
N GLY A 33 -11.90 6.09 -5.66
CA GLY A 33 -10.49 6.04 -5.27
C GLY A 33 -10.32 5.25 -3.97
N ARG A 34 -10.37 3.92 -4.05
CA ARG A 34 -9.94 3.03 -2.96
C ARG A 34 -8.55 3.52 -2.52
N PRO A 35 -8.22 3.48 -1.22
CA PRO A 35 -6.85 3.70 -0.81
C PRO A 35 -5.99 2.81 -1.69
N ASP A 36 -5.03 3.42 -2.39
CA ASP A 36 -4.10 2.75 -3.29
C ASP A 36 -3.31 1.73 -2.46
N ASP A 37 -3.93 0.57 -2.24
CA ASP A 37 -3.30 -0.56 -1.62
C ASP A 37 -2.30 -0.99 -2.67
N GLY A 38 -1.02 -0.61 -2.51
CA GLY A 38 0.04 -0.92 -3.48
C GLY A 38 0.09 -2.42 -3.87
N ARG A 39 -0.60 -3.29 -3.12
CA ARG A 39 -0.92 -4.67 -3.46
C ARG A 39 -1.74 -4.86 -4.75
N LEU A 40 -2.70 -3.99 -5.06
CA LEU A 40 -3.50 -4.04 -6.30
C LEU A 40 -2.64 -3.64 -7.51
N ARG A 41 -1.79 -2.62 -7.37
CA ARG A 41 -0.92 -2.16 -8.44
C ARG A 41 0.14 -3.17 -8.90
N ILE A 42 0.69 -3.99 -8.00
CA ILE A 42 1.67 -5.02 -8.42
C ILE A 42 1.00 -6.08 -9.31
N ILE A 43 -0.22 -6.51 -8.97
CA ILE A 43 -0.97 -7.48 -9.79
C ILE A 43 -1.34 -6.88 -11.14
N GLU A 44 -1.77 -5.62 -11.16
CA GLU A 44 -2.08 -4.92 -12.41
C GLU A 44 -0.84 -4.73 -13.28
N MET A 45 0.33 -4.45 -12.69
CA MET A 45 1.60 -4.37 -13.38
C MET A 45 1.98 -5.71 -14.03
N LEU A 46 1.90 -6.82 -13.29
CA LEU A 46 2.19 -8.15 -13.84
C LEU A 46 1.28 -8.50 -15.02
N LYS A 47 0.00 -8.12 -14.95
CA LYS A 47 -0.96 -8.36 -16.03
C LYS A 47 -0.75 -7.43 -17.23
N LYS A 48 -0.63 -6.12 -17.00
CA LYS A 48 -0.65 -5.10 -18.07
C LYS A 48 0.72 -4.77 -18.63
N GLU A 49 1.73 -4.66 -17.78
CA GLU A 49 3.08 -4.24 -18.19
C GLU A 49 3.91 -5.45 -18.59
N VAL A 50 3.90 -6.51 -17.77
CA VAL A 50 4.68 -7.73 -18.05
C VAL A 50 3.94 -8.66 -19.02
N GLY A 51 2.61 -8.63 -19.03
CA GLY A 51 1.79 -9.41 -19.94
C GLY A 51 1.62 -10.86 -19.52
N PHE A 52 1.47 -11.12 -18.21
CA PHE A 52 1.20 -12.46 -17.68
C PHE A 52 -0.12 -13.02 -18.25
N ASP A 53 -0.07 -14.28 -18.69
CA ASP A 53 -1.26 -15.02 -19.09
C ASP A 53 -2.09 -15.49 -17.87
N GLU A 54 -3.27 -16.04 -18.12
CA GLU A 54 -4.20 -16.41 -17.03
C GLU A 54 -3.62 -17.48 -16.09
N ALA A 55 -2.81 -18.40 -16.61
CA ALA A 55 -2.17 -19.43 -15.81
C ALA A 55 -1.06 -18.83 -14.92
N GLN A 56 -0.22 -17.96 -15.49
CA GLN A 56 0.81 -17.21 -14.76
C GLN A 56 0.17 -16.31 -13.69
N MET A 57 -0.94 -15.65 -14.00
CA MET A 57 -1.67 -14.80 -13.04
C MET A 57 -2.23 -15.60 -11.87
N LYS A 58 -2.80 -16.79 -12.12
CA LYS A 58 -3.31 -17.66 -11.06
C LYS A 58 -2.19 -18.10 -10.10
N GLN A 59 -1.05 -18.52 -10.64
CA GLN A 59 0.11 -18.91 -9.85
C GLN A 59 0.68 -17.72 -9.05
N ALA A 60 0.82 -16.55 -9.69
CA ALA A 60 1.32 -15.35 -9.03
C ALA A 60 0.41 -14.86 -7.90
N MET A 61 -0.92 -14.96 -8.05
CA MET A 61 -1.87 -14.63 -6.98
C MET A 61 -1.74 -15.57 -5.78
N GLU A 62 -1.54 -16.86 -6.02
CA GLU A 62 -1.35 -17.86 -4.96
C GLU A 62 -0.03 -17.64 -4.21
N MET A 63 1.07 -17.41 -4.95
CA MET A 63 2.37 -17.05 -4.39
C MET A 63 2.27 -15.80 -3.53
N LYS A 64 1.59 -14.76 -4.02
CA LYS A 64 1.35 -13.52 -3.27
C LYS A 64 0.59 -13.77 -1.97
N LYS A 65 -0.45 -14.61 -1.99
CA LYS A 65 -1.22 -14.93 -0.78
C LYS A 65 -0.33 -15.60 0.27
N ARG A 66 0.43 -16.63 -0.13
CA ARG A 66 1.38 -17.32 0.75
C ARG A 66 2.45 -16.37 1.28
N HIS A 67 2.98 -15.51 0.43
CA HIS A 67 3.99 -14.53 0.82
C HIS A 67 3.43 -13.50 1.82
N LEU A 68 2.18 -13.04 1.64
CA LEU A 68 1.55 -12.12 2.57
C LEU A 68 1.40 -12.73 3.97
N GLU A 69 1.02 -14.01 4.05
CA GLU A 69 0.93 -14.74 5.31
C GLU A 69 2.30 -14.91 5.96
N LYS A 70 3.32 -15.25 5.16
CA LYS A 70 4.70 -15.41 5.64
C LYS A 70 5.35 -14.11 6.09
N ILE A 71 5.09 -12.99 5.41
CA ILE A 71 5.81 -11.72 5.66
C ILE A 71 5.25 -10.92 6.83
N LYS A 72 3.97 -11.13 7.17
CA LYS A 72 3.30 -10.44 8.28
C LYS A 72 4.09 -10.50 9.60
N PRO A 73 4.54 -11.68 10.09
CA PRO A 73 5.32 -11.74 11.33
C PRO A 73 6.63 -10.95 11.25
N TYR A 74 7.33 -10.94 10.10
CA TYR A 74 8.57 -10.17 9.95
C TYR A 74 8.34 -8.65 10.10
N PHE A 75 7.24 -8.12 9.55
CA PHE A 75 6.88 -6.71 9.78
C PHE A 75 6.60 -6.42 11.26
N ASP A 76 5.91 -7.33 11.94
CA ASP A 76 5.64 -7.20 13.37
C ASP A 76 6.92 -7.27 14.22
N GLU A 77 7.88 -8.13 13.85
CA GLU A 77 9.18 -8.22 14.50
C GLU A 77 10.00 -6.94 14.33
N VAL A 78 10.06 -6.38 13.11
CA VAL A 78 10.73 -5.09 12.86
C VAL A 78 10.07 -3.98 13.66
N ARG A 79 8.73 -3.94 13.72
CA ARG A 79 7.98 -2.96 14.51
C ARG A 79 8.31 -3.08 16.00
N LYS A 80 8.22 -4.27 16.57
CA LYS A 80 8.54 -4.53 17.99
C LYS A 80 9.99 -4.19 18.33
N ALA A 81 10.94 -4.48 17.43
CA ALA A 81 12.34 -4.11 17.61
C ALA A 81 12.51 -2.58 17.64
N LYS A 82 11.82 -1.84 16.76
CA LYS A 82 11.81 -0.37 16.77
C LYS A 82 11.15 0.21 18.02
N GLU A 83 10.00 -0.32 18.43
CA GLU A 83 9.34 0.08 19.67
C GLU A 83 10.26 -0.09 20.87
N SER A 84 10.88 -1.27 21.01
CA SER A 84 11.84 -1.57 22.08
C SER A 84 13.05 -0.63 22.06
N PHE A 85 13.55 -0.29 20.86
CA PHE A 85 14.64 0.65 20.69
C PHE A 85 14.27 2.06 21.16
N TYR A 86 13.07 2.55 20.83
CA TYR A 86 12.64 3.90 21.24
C TYR A 86 12.22 3.97 22.71
N VAL A 87 11.79 2.85 23.33
CA VAL A 87 11.57 2.76 24.78
C VAL A 87 12.87 3.09 25.56
N LEU A 88 14.05 2.82 24.99
CA LEU A 88 15.33 3.16 25.61
C LEU A 88 15.50 4.66 25.91
N LEU A 89 14.75 5.55 25.22
CA LEU A 89 14.74 6.99 25.51
C LEU A 89 14.21 7.31 26.91
N GLN A 90 13.43 6.42 27.52
CA GLN A 90 12.92 6.58 28.89
C GLN A 90 14.00 6.31 29.94
N ASN A 91 15.13 5.71 29.56
CA ASN A 91 16.25 5.45 30.47
C ASN A 91 17.31 6.56 30.38
N PRO A 92 17.46 7.42 31.40
CA PRO A 92 18.41 8.53 31.38
C PRO A 92 19.88 8.08 31.43
N GLN A 93 20.16 6.80 31.68
CA GLN A 93 21.51 6.23 31.78
C GLN A 93 21.83 5.25 30.64
N VAL A 94 21.05 5.26 29.54
CA VAL A 94 21.32 4.37 28.41
C VAL A 94 22.69 4.70 27.78
N ASN A 95 23.62 3.75 27.84
CA ASN A 95 24.94 3.92 27.25
C ASN A 95 24.92 3.62 25.74
N ASP A 96 25.97 4.07 25.03
CA ASP A 96 26.07 3.94 23.57
C ASP A 96 26.12 2.47 23.09
N SER A 97 26.68 1.58 23.91
CA SER A 97 26.76 0.14 23.61
C SER A 97 25.37 -0.50 23.53
N VAL A 98 24.50 -0.23 24.51
CA VAL A 98 23.11 -0.74 24.52
C VAL A 98 22.31 -0.19 23.34
N ARG A 99 22.48 1.11 23.01
CA ARG A 99 21.86 1.71 21.82
C ARG A 99 22.31 1.03 20.53
N LYS A 100 23.61 0.83 20.33
CA LYS A 100 24.14 0.16 19.13
C LYS A 100 23.64 -1.29 19.02
N ALA A 101 23.61 -2.03 20.13
CA ALA A 101 23.08 -3.39 20.15
C ALA A 101 21.59 -3.44 19.75
N ALA A 102 20.76 -2.56 20.32
CA ALA A 102 19.34 -2.50 19.98
C ALA A 102 19.09 -2.05 18.53
N ALA A 103 19.91 -1.14 18.00
CA ALA A 103 19.88 -0.78 16.58
C ALA A 103 20.29 -1.94 15.67
N ALA A 104 21.28 -2.75 16.08
CA ALA A 104 21.69 -3.94 15.34
C ALA A 104 20.57 -4.98 15.26
N VAL A 105 19.76 -5.15 16.32
CA VAL A 105 18.59 -6.03 16.30
C VAL A 105 17.57 -5.56 15.25
N ILE A 106 17.31 -4.26 15.12
CA ILE A 106 16.45 -3.73 14.05
C ILE A 106 17.02 -4.12 12.68
N GLY A 107 18.33 -3.96 12.48
CA GLY A 107 19.02 -4.34 11.24
C GLY A 107 18.83 -5.82 10.90
N GLN A 108 19.03 -6.72 11.86
CA GLN A 108 18.84 -8.17 11.66
C GLN A 108 17.39 -8.52 11.28
N LYS A 109 16.40 -7.88 11.92
CA LYS A 109 14.98 -8.10 11.59
C LYS A 109 14.62 -7.54 10.21
N GLN A 110 15.20 -6.39 9.84
CA GLN A 110 15.02 -5.78 8.53
C GLN A 110 15.64 -6.66 7.43
N GLU A 111 16.83 -7.22 7.66
CA GLU A 111 17.48 -8.15 6.74
C GLU A 111 16.60 -9.37 6.45
N ALA A 112 16.06 -10.01 7.49
CA ALA A 112 15.17 -11.15 7.33
C ALA A 112 13.91 -10.81 6.51
N LEU A 113 13.34 -9.62 6.74
CA LEU A 113 12.21 -9.11 5.98
C LEU A 113 12.57 -8.91 4.49
N ASP A 114 13.69 -8.25 4.21
CA ASP A 114 14.12 -7.93 2.85
C ASP A 114 14.47 -9.20 2.06
N MET A 115 15.12 -10.18 2.71
CA MET A 115 15.40 -11.50 2.12
C MET A 115 14.12 -12.25 1.74
N ALA A 116 13.08 -12.19 2.59
CA ALA A 116 11.79 -12.81 2.28
C ALA A 116 11.11 -12.13 1.08
N ILE A 117 11.15 -10.79 1.00
CA ILE A 117 10.60 -10.01 -0.13
C ILE A 117 11.33 -10.37 -1.42
N PHE A 118 12.66 -10.36 -1.39
CA PHE A 118 13.50 -10.67 -2.53
C PHE A 118 13.21 -12.07 -3.08
N THR A 119 13.13 -13.07 -2.19
CA THR A 119 12.83 -14.46 -2.57
C THR A 119 11.50 -14.56 -3.31
N ASN A 120 10.46 -13.88 -2.83
CA ASN A 120 9.15 -13.89 -3.51
C ASN A 120 9.20 -13.21 -4.89
N PHE A 121 9.93 -12.11 -5.05
CA PHE A 121 10.10 -11.50 -6.38
C PHE A 121 10.89 -12.40 -7.33
N ASN A 122 11.89 -13.13 -6.82
CA ASN A 122 12.63 -14.09 -7.61
C ASN A 122 11.74 -15.27 -8.05
N GLU A 123 10.88 -15.80 -7.18
CA GLU A 123 9.89 -16.83 -7.53
C GLU A 123 8.93 -16.34 -8.62
N ILE A 124 8.42 -15.11 -8.52
CA ILE A 124 7.56 -14.52 -9.56
C ILE A 124 8.34 -14.32 -10.87
N ARG A 125 9.62 -13.92 -10.80
CA ARG A 125 10.48 -13.78 -11.99
C ARG A 125 10.66 -15.11 -12.73
N GLN A 126 10.73 -16.23 -12.01
CA GLN A 126 10.83 -17.57 -12.61
C GLN A 126 9.56 -17.99 -13.37
N LEU A 127 8.41 -17.36 -13.11
CA LEU A 127 7.20 -17.58 -13.89
C LEU A 127 7.22 -16.88 -15.25
N CYS A 128 8.10 -15.90 -15.45
CA CYS A 128 8.19 -15.13 -16.69
C CYS A 128 8.78 -15.98 -17.82
N LYS A 129 8.19 -15.87 -19.01
CA LYS A 129 8.80 -16.35 -20.27
C LYS A 129 10.00 -15.45 -20.65
N PRO A 130 10.92 -15.92 -21.51
CA PRO A 130 12.09 -15.13 -21.91
C PRO A 130 11.74 -13.72 -22.39
N ASP A 131 10.68 -13.59 -23.19
CA ASP A 131 10.22 -12.31 -23.75
C ASP A 131 9.60 -11.37 -22.70
N GLN A 132 9.16 -11.90 -21.56
CA GLN A 132 8.56 -11.16 -20.46
C GLN A 132 9.59 -10.66 -19.44
N LEU A 133 10.78 -11.28 -19.38
CA LEU A 133 11.82 -10.96 -18.39
C LEU A 133 12.27 -9.50 -18.47
N ILE A 134 12.48 -8.97 -19.67
CA ILE A 134 12.94 -7.59 -19.88
C ILE A 134 11.90 -6.58 -19.33
N LYS A 135 10.61 -6.86 -19.57
CA LYS A 135 9.51 -6.02 -19.07
C LYS A 135 9.38 -6.12 -17.56
N PHE A 136 9.50 -7.33 -17.02
CA PHE A 136 9.48 -7.57 -15.57
C PHE A 136 10.60 -6.81 -14.86
N ASP A 137 11.83 -6.92 -15.34
CA ASP A 137 13.01 -6.31 -14.71
C ASP A 137 12.89 -4.76 -14.73
N SER A 138 12.37 -4.18 -15.81
CA SER A 138 12.07 -2.74 -15.92
C SER A 138 10.98 -2.30 -14.93
N SER A 139 9.84 -3.01 -14.89
CA SER A 139 8.73 -2.67 -13.99
C SER A 139 9.09 -2.87 -12.51
N MET A 140 9.99 -3.81 -12.20
CA MET A 140 10.44 -4.06 -10.83
C MET A 140 11.13 -2.85 -10.20
N GLN A 141 11.91 -2.09 -10.97
CA GLN A 141 12.57 -0.88 -10.46
C GLN A 141 11.56 0.14 -9.92
N GLN A 142 10.41 0.27 -10.58
CA GLN A 142 9.34 1.18 -10.14
C GLN A 142 8.64 0.65 -8.88
N VAL A 143 8.42 -0.66 -8.79
CA VAL A 143 7.84 -1.31 -7.61
C VAL A 143 8.74 -1.15 -6.38
N VAL A 144 10.04 -1.44 -6.53
CA VAL A 144 11.02 -1.33 -5.46
C VAL A 144 11.14 0.12 -4.98
N LYS A 145 11.22 1.10 -5.90
CA LYS A 145 11.26 2.52 -5.54
C LYS A 145 10.07 2.94 -4.68
N ARG A 146 8.86 2.44 -4.97
CA ARG A 146 7.66 2.73 -4.17
C ARG A 146 7.64 1.99 -2.83
N MET A 147 8.16 0.77 -2.79
CA MET A 147 8.23 -0.02 -1.56
C MET A 147 9.22 0.60 -0.55
N ILE A 148 10.35 1.12 -1.03
CA ILE A 148 11.37 1.80 -0.22
C ILE A 148 10.90 3.21 0.19
N ALA A 149 10.19 3.94 -0.69
CA ALA A 149 9.79 5.32 -0.44
C ALA A 149 8.68 5.48 0.62
N TYR A 150 7.89 4.45 0.89
CA TYR A 150 6.82 4.50 1.88
C TYR A 150 6.84 3.27 2.79
N PRO A 151 7.30 3.39 4.05
CA PRO A 151 6.93 2.39 5.04
C PRO A 151 5.41 2.35 5.07
N ARG A 152 4.83 1.15 4.91
CA ARG A 152 3.37 0.97 5.05
C ARG A 152 2.95 1.68 6.33
N ARG A 153 2.16 2.74 6.19
CA ARG A 153 1.45 3.35 7.31
C ARG A 153 0.61 2.22 7.88
N GLY A 154 1.06 1.63 8.99
CA GLY A 154 0.37 0.56 9.66
C GLY A 154 -1.05 1.04 9.91
N LYS A 155 -2.03 0.34 9.34
CA LYS A 155 -3.42 0.61 9.65
C LYS A 155 -3.62 0.18 11.11
N SER A 156 -3.84 1.18 11.97
CA SER A 156 -4.43 1.12 13.30
C SER A 156 -3.57 0.71 14.49
N TYR A 157 -3.16 1.71 15.28
CA TYR A 157 -3.05 1.63 16.74
C TYR A 157 -4.36 2.13 17.42
N ASP A 158 -5.31 2.69 16.64
CA ASP A 158 -6.51 3.36 17.16
C ASP A 158 -7.69 2.41 17.43
N ASP A 159 -7.64 1.15 16.98
CA ASP A 159 -8.76 0.20 17.15
C ASP A 159 -8.71 -0.59 18.48
N GLU A 160 -7.60 -0.58 19.23
CA GLU A 160 -7.48 -1.34 20.49
C GLU A 160 -7.85 -0.56 21.76
N HIS A 161 -7.98 0.77 21.68
CA HIS A 161 -8.33 1.62 22.84
C HIS A 161 -9.80 2.09 22.85
N LYS A 162 -10.66 1.45 22.06
CA LYS A 162 -12.10 1.73 22.03
C LYS A 162 -12.91 0.54 22.55
N LYS A 163 -12.70 0.19 23.82
CA LYS A 163 -13.63 -0.63 24.62
C LYS A 163 -13.78 -0.03 26.01
#